data_AF-A0A969DPU1-F1
#
_entry.id   AF-A0A969DPU1-F1
#
_cell.length_a   1.000
_cell.length_b   1.000
_cell.length_c   1.000
_cell.angle_alpha   90.00
_cell.angle_beta   90.00
_cell.angle_gamma   90.00
#
_symmetry.space_group_name_H-M   'P 1'
#
loop_
_entity.id
_entity.type
_entity.pdbx_description
1 polymer ?
#
loop_
_entity_poly.entity_id
_entity_poly.type
_entity_poly.pdbx_seq_one_letter_code
_entity_poly.pdbx_strand_id
1 'polypeptide(L)' 'MQQKAAQEDQEMTSNVVLDVNAFLKEYGEDHGYKIIFGATEAGNIVYAEEAIDLTEEVLDLMNKKYKGE' A
#
# COMPACT_ATOMS: atom_id res chain seq x y z
N MET A 1 3.28 15.33 26.59
CA MET A 1 4.11 15.39 25.37
C MET A 1 4.27 14.02 24.73
N GLN A 2 4.74 12.98 25.44
CA GLN A 2 4.89 11.62 24.86
C GLN A 2 3.59 11.04 24.25
N GLN A 3 2.43 11.20 24.91
CA GLN A 3 1.14 10.74 24.36
C GLN A 3 0.69 11.51 23.10
N LYS A 4 1.02 12.80 23.00
CA LYS A 4 0.63 13.63 21.86
C LYS A 4 1.43 13.25 20.61
N ALA A 5 2.74 13.08 20.75
CA ALA A 5 3.60 12.61 19.65
C ALA A 5 3.18 11.21 19.16
N ALA A 6 2.85 10.29 20.07
CA ALA A 6 2.38 8.96 19.69
C ALA A 6 1.03 8.99 18.94
N GLN A 7 0.11 9.90 19.32
CA GLN A 7 -1.15 10.09 18.58
C GLN A 7 -0.91 10.67 17.20
N GLU A 8 -0.07 11.69 17.09
CA GLU A 8 0.30 12.30 15.81
C GLU A 8 0.96 11.27 14.88
N ASP A 9 1.90 10.46 15.39
CA ASP A 9 2.54 9.38 14.63
C ASP A 9 1.53 8.34 14.14
N GLN A 10 0.56 7.96 14.99
CA GLN A 10 -0.49 7.02 14.62
C GLN A 10 -1.44 7.59 13.55
N GLU A 11 -1.80 8.86 13.65
CA GLU A 11 -2.65 9.56 12.68
C GLU A 11 -1.94 9.66 11.32
N MET A 12 -0.67 10.10 11.31
CA MET A 12 0.16 10.14 10.10
C MET A 12 0.26 8.76 9.45
N THR A 13 0.56 7.72 10.24
CA THR A 13 0.65 6.35 9.73
C THR A 13 -0.69 5.88 9.14
N SER A 14 -1.80 6.20 9.80
CA SER A 14 -3.14 5.83 9.32
C SER A 14 -3.47 6.50 7.99
N ASN A 15 -3.12 7.76 7.81
CA ASN A 15 -3.33 8.49 6.56
C ASN A 15 -2.53 7.86 5.41
N VAL A 16 -1.26 7.52 5.64
CA VAL A 16 -0.42 6.82 4.64
C VAL A 16 -1.05 5.49 4.23
N VAL A 17 -1.57 4.71 5.19
CA VAL A 17 -2.25 3.44 4.89
C VAL A 17 -3.52 3.66 4.06
N LEU A 18 -4.28 4.72 4.31
CA LEU A 18 -5.45 5.07 3.51
C LEU A 18 -5.07 5.42 2.07
N ASP A 19 -4.00 6.20 1.89
CA ASP A 19 -3.51 6.60 0.56
C ASP A 19 -3.02 5.39 -0.25
N VAL A 20 -2.30 4.47 0.40
CA VAL A 20 -1.86 3.20 -0.22
C VAL A 20 -3.07 2.36 -0.63
N ASN A 21 -4.06 2.20 0.24
CA ASN A 21 -5.26 1.41 -0.07
C ASN A 21 -6.09 2.02 -1.20
N ALA A 22 -6.22 3.35 -1.22
CA ALA A 22 -6.90 4.07 -2.30
C ALA A 22 -6.17 3.86 -3.63
N PHE A 23 -4.84 3.97 -3.62
CA PHE A 23 -4.02 3.74 -4.81
C PHE A 23 -4.15 2.30 -5.34
N LEU A 24 -4.04 1.30 -4.46
CA LEU A 24 -4.17 -0.12 -4.85
C LEU A 24 -5.54 -0.43 -5.45
N LYS A 25 -6.60 0.19 -4.94
CA LYS A 25 -7.95 0.03 -5.49
C LYS A 25 -8.04 0.56 -6.92
N GLU A 26 -7.59 1.80 -7.14
CA GLU A 26 -7.54 2.42 -8.48
C GLU A 26 -6.70 1.60 -9.44
N TYR A 27 -5.49 1.20 -9.01
CA TYR A 27 -4.60 0.35 -9.79
C TYR A 27 -5.27 -0.98 -10.19
N GLY A 28 -5.95 -1.62 -9.24
CA GLY A 28 -6.67 -2.88 -9.47
C GLY A 28 -7.81 -2.74 -10.48
N GLU A 29 -8.59 -1.66 -10.38
CA GLU A 29 -9.68 -1.34 -11.31
C GLU A 29 -9.14 -1.08 -12.73
N ASP A 30 -8.07 -0.27 -12.86
CA ASP A 30 -7.48 0.12 -14.15
C ASP A 30 -6.80 -1.03 -14.89
N HIS A 31 -6.14 -1.94 -14.15
CA HIS A 31 -5.41 -3.08 -14.73
C HIS A 31 -6.26 -4.37 -14.78
N GLY A 32 -7.52 -4.30 -14.33
CA GLY A 32 -8.47 -5.40 -14.42
C GLY A 32 -8.27 -6.52 -13.38
N TYR A 33 -7.51 -6.27 -12.33
CA TYR A 33 -7.36 -7.20 -11.22
C TYR A 33 -8.69 -7.39 -10.49
N LYS A 34 -9.05 -8.64 -10.21
CA LYS A 34 -10.25 -8.96 -9.42
C LYS A 34 -9.99 -8.94 -7.92
N ILE A 35 -8.73 -9.10 -7.54
CA ILE A 35 -8.27 -9.10 -6.16
C ILE A 35 -6.78 -8.76 -6.12
N ILE A 36 -6.37 -7.99 -5.12
CA ILE A 36 -4.97 -7.75 -4.77
C ILE A 36 -4.79 -8.28 -3.35
N PHE A 37 -3.78 -9.11 -3.14
CA PHE A 37 -3.47 -9.66 -1.82
C PHE A 37 -2.35 -8.88 -1.16
N GLY A 38 -2.56 -8.42 0.07
CA GLY A 38 -1.48 -7.90 0.90
C GLY A 38 -0.58 -9.03 1.39
N ALA A 39 0.68 -9.03 1.00
CA ALA A 39 1.69 -9.94 1.52
C ALA A 39 2.20 -9.43 2.88
N THR A 40 1.44 -9.68 3.94
CA THR A 40 1.87 -9.37 5.32
C THR A 40 2.46 -10.62 5.98
N GLU A 41 3.30 -10.44 7.01
CA GLU A 41 3.82 -11.57 7.81
C GLU A 41 2.71 -12.39 8.51
N ALA A 42 1.53 -11.78 8.70
CA ALA A 42 0.33 -12.43 9.21
C ALA A 42 -0.59 -12.99 8.10
N GLY A 43 -0.14 -12.98 6.84
CA GLY A 43 -0.91 -13.39 5.68
C GLY A 43 -1.02 -14.91 5.51
N ASN A 44 -2.02 -15.35 4.74
CA ASN A 44 -2.30 -16.76 4.47
C ASN A 44 -1.57 -17.31 3.23
N ILE A 45 -0.67 -16.53 2.62
CA ILE A 45 0.06 -16.91 1.40
C ILE A 45 1.41 -17.52 1.81
N VAL A 46 1.56 -18.83 1.59
CA VAL A 46 2.80 -19.56 1.92
C VAL A 46 3.89 -19.38 0.84
N TYR A 47 3.48 -19.21 -0.42
CA TYR A 47 4.35 -18.94 -1.56
C TYR A 47 3.56 -18.24 -2.66
N ALA A 48 4.21 -17.28 -3.33
CA ALA A 48 3.74 -16.64 -4.55
C ALA A 48 4.92 -16.52 -5.52
N GLU A 49 4.65 -16.61 -6.82
CA GLU A 49 5.66 -16.40 -7.85
C GLU A 49 5.99 -14.89 -7.98
N GLU A 50 7.24 -14.54 -8.24
CA GLU A 50 7.65 -13.13 -8.42
C GLU A 50 6.90 -12.46 -9.59
N ALA A 51 6.54 -13.22 -10.63
CA ALA A 51 5.80 -12.71 -11.78
C ALA A 51 4.39 -12.18 -11.46
N ILE A 52 3.84 -12.54 -10.30
CA ILE A 52 2.54 -12.04 -9.81
C ILE A 52 2.69 -11.04 -8.65
N ASP A 53 3.92 -10.72 -8.26
CA ASP A 53 4.20 -9.70 -7.26
C ASP A 53 4.14 -8.30 -7.89
N LEU A 54 3.19 -7.51 -7.41
CA LEU A 54 2.92 -6.16 -7.92
C LEU A 54 3.71 -5.08 -7.17
N THR A 55 4.47 -5.45 -6.12
CA THR A 55 5.04 -4.49 -5.15
C THR A 55 5.89 -3.43 -5.82
N GLU A 56 6.86 -3.81 -6.66
CA GLU A 56 7.77 -2.86 -7.31
C GLU A 56 7.04 -1.93 -8.30
N GLU A 57 6.12 -2.47 -9.09
CA GLU A 57 5.35 -1.68 -10.07
C GLU A 57 4.45 -0.66 -9.36
N VAL A 58 3.72 -1.11 -8.33
CA VAL A 58 2.87 -0.24 -7.50
C VAL A 58 3.71 0.83 -6.83
N LEU A 59 4.86 0.48 -6.25
CA LEU A 59 5.77 1.44 -5.62
C LEU A 59 6.23 2.50 -6.62
N ASP A 60 6.63 2.11 -7.83
CA ASP A 60 7.08 3.03 -8.87
C ASP A 60 5.98 3.99 -9.31
N LEU A 61 4.78 3.47 -9.56
CA LEU A 61 3.64 4.28 -10.00
C LEU A 61 3.13 5.21 -8.89
N MET A 62 3.04 4.70 -7.67
CA MET A 62 2.64 5.47 -6.50
C MET A 62 3.65 6.58 -6.21
N ASN A 63 4.95 6.26 -6.24
CA ASN A 63 6.00 7.26 -6.13
C ASN A 63 5.95 8.28 -7.28
N LYS A 64 5.58 7.92 -8.50
CA LYS A 64 5.40 8.91 -9.59
C LYS A 64 4.18 9.80 -9.36
N LYS A 65 3.09 9.24 -8.82
CA LYS A 65 1.85 9.98 -8.51
C LYS A 65 2.05 10.98 -7.38
N TYR A 66 2.86 10.63 -6.38
CA TYR A 66 3.11 11.45 -5.19
C TYR A 66 4.51 12.13 -5.17
N LYS A 67 5.43 11.83 -6.11
CA LYS A 67 6.66 12.63 -6.32
C LYS A 67 6.27 13.93 -6.99
N GLY A 68 6.01 14.94 -6.17
CA GLY A 68 5.83 16.32 -6.62
C GLY A 68 4.74 17.09 -5.88
N GLU A 69 4.71 16.99 -4.55
CA GLU A 69 4.55 18.18 -3.68
C GLU A 69 5.88 18.45 -2.98
#